data_AF-A0A4S1WGV8-F1
#
_entry.id   AF-A0A4S1WGV8-F1
#
_cell.length_a   1.000
_cell.length_b   1.000
_cell.length_c   1.000
_cell.angle_alpha   90.00
_cell.angle_beta   90.00
_cell.angle_gamma   90.00
#
_symmetry.space_group_name_H-M   'P 1'
#
loop_
_entity.id
_entity.type
_entity.pdbx_description
1 polymer ?
#
loop_
_entity_poly.entity_id
_entity_poly.type
_entity_poly.pdbx_seq_one_letter_code
_entity_poly.pdbx_strand_id
1 'polypeptide(L)'
;MDAPRILRGHIVGMGHDTDFAELMAAIDGTGSAIQHELGVMAETLPELRRQARAEPQRRKRDASRYALGGALTILGLEHLDPIALTGLFGNPARMLTWLGDARSALGDAPLVELIGAVFEDDARFEWCRKWGVHIGWLHGKVLYDATVTSFVISGRAGPKERWRRAEITEDQESLILRICLYERIDVPVLANRGEAFEWIHANGGNPTWWAPPTIPPEWNA
;
A
#
# COMPACT_ATOMS: atom_id res chain seq x y z
N MET A 1 9.47 -15.51 99.48
CA MET A 1 8.03 -15.64 99.24
C MET A 1 7.54 -14.33 98.66
N ASP A 2 7.10 -14.38 97.40
CA ASP A 2 6.23 -13.49 96.61
C ASP A 2 6.50 -11.97 96.60
N ALA A 3 6.55 -11.27 95.45
CA ALA A 3 5.91 -11.54 94.15
C ALA A 3 6.70 -10.91 92.98
N PRO A 4 6.68 -11.49 91.76
CA PRO A 4 7.12 -10.82 90.56
C PRO A 4 5.96 -10.06 89.88
N ARG A 5 6.28 -8.87 89.37
CA ARG A 5 5.40 -7.99 88.58
C ARG A 5 4.95 -8.70 87.30
N ILE A 6 3.63 -8.78 87.09
CA ILE A 6 3.02 -9.19 85.83
C ILE A 6 3.11 -8.03 84.83
N LEU A 7 3.99 -8.15 83.84
CA LEU A 7 3.96 -7.35 82.61
C LEU A 7 2.71 -7.76 81.82
N ARG A 8 1.76 -6.82 81.67
CA ARG A 8 0.65 -6.95 80.73
C ARG A 8 1.21 -7.12 79.33
N GLY A 9 1.09 -8.32 78.77
CA GLY A 9 1.27 -8.56 77.35
C GLY A 9 0.25 -7.73 76.57
N HIS A 10 0.73 -6.77 75.81
CA HIS A 10 -0.02 -6.22 74.68
C HIS A 10 -0.23 -7.38 73.70
N ILE A 11 -1.45 -7.93 73.67
CA ILE A 11 -1.91 -8.69 72.52
C ILE A 11 -2.03 -7.67 71.38
N VAL A 12 -1.02 -7.66 70.50
CA VAL A 12 -1.13 -7.01 69.19
C VAL A 12 -2.09 -7.86 68.37
N GLY A 13 -3.39 -7.61 68.55
CA GLY A 13 -4.44 -8.10 67.67
C GLY A 13 -4.63 -7.08 66.56
N MET A 14 -3.75 -7.07 65.56
CA MET A 14 -3.92 -6.31 64.32
C MET A 14 -3.06 -6.95 63.24
N GLY A 15 -3.66 -7.42 62.15
CA GLY A 15 -2.93 -7.91 60.98
C GLY A 15 -3.57 -9.02 60.15
N HIS A 16 -4.87 -9.34 60.31
CA HIS A 16 -5.52 -10.33 59.43
C HIS A 16 -6.60 -9.71 58.53
N ASP A 17 -7.38 -8.75 59.03
CA ASP A 17 -8.43 -8.11 58.24
C ASP A 17 -7.88 -7.09 57.22
N THR A 18 -6.79 -6.40 57.57
CA THR A 18 -6.11 -5.47 56.65
C THR A 18 -5.45 -6.21 55.49
N ASP A 19 -4.77 -7.33 55.78
CA ASP A 19 -4.11 -8.17 54.78
C ASP A 19 -5.13 -8.81 53.83
N PHE A 20 -6.30 -9.20 54.34
CA PHE A 20 -7.37 -9.76 53.50
C PHE A 20 -8.01 -8.69 52.60
N ALA A 21 -8.22 -7.48 53.11
CA ALA A 21 -8.75 -6.37 52.31
C ALA A 21 -7.79 -5.93 51.20
N GLU A 22 -6.49 -5.90 51.47
CA GLU A 22 -5.45 -5.64 50.47
C GLU A 22 -5.39 -6.73 49.40
N LEU A 23 -5.52 -8.00 49.81
CA LEU A 23 -5.57 -9.13 48.88
C LEU A 23 -6.79 -9.04 47.95
N MET A 24 -7.96 -8.71 48.49
CA MET A 24 -9.18 -8.55 47.68
C MET A 24 -9.09 -7.36 46.72
N ALA A 25 -8.52 -6.23 47.15
CA ALA A 25 -8.29 -5.09 46.27
C ALA A 25 -7.29 -5.42 45.14
N ALA A 26 -6.26 -6.21 45.43
CA ALA A 26 -5.31 -6.68 44.41
C ALA A 26 -5.96 -7.65 43.42
N ILE A 27 -6.83 -8.55 43.89
CA ILE A 27 -7.61 -9.47 43.04
C ILE A 27 -8.55 -8.68 42.13
N ASP A 28 -9.29 -7.70 42.66
CA ASP A 28 -10.21 -6.87 41.89
C ASP A 28 -9.48 -5.98 40.87
N GLY A 29 -8.32 -5.43 41.25
CA GLY A 29 -7.44 -4.69 40.34
C GLY A 29 -6.93 -5.57 39.19
N THR A 30 -6.54 -6.82 39.51
CA THR A 30 -6.09 -7.79 38.51
C THR A 30 -7.26 -8.21 37.60
N GLY A 31 -8.44 -8.45 38.16
CA GLY A 31 -9.65 -8.77 37.40
C GLY A 31 -10.05 -7.66 36.43
N SER A 32 -9.95 -6.41 36.87
CA SER A 32 -10.22 -5.23 36.04
C SER A 32 -9.20 -5.07 34.91
N ALA A 33 -7.91 -5.33 35.19
CA ALA A 33 -6.85 -5.30 34.18
C ALA A 33 -7.05 -6.39 33.11
N ILE A 34 -7.39 -7.61 33.53
CA ILE A 34 -7.68 -8.73 32.61
C ILE A 34 -8.90 -8.41 31.75
N GLN A 35 -9.97 -7.86 32.32
CA GLN A 35 -11.15 -7.47 31.55
C GLN A 35 -10.85 -6.36 30.54
N HIS A 36 -10.01 -5.40 30.92
CA HIS A 36 -9.56 -4.35 30.01
C HIS A 36 -8.75 -4.92 28.84
N GLU A 37 -7.77 -5.78 29.10
CA GLU A 37 -6.99 -6.44 28.06
C GLU A 37 -7.85 -7.32 27.14
N LEU A 38 -8.80 -8.07 27.70
CA LEU A 38 -9.75 -8.86 26.92
C LEU A 38 -10.63 -7.98 26.03
N GLY A 39 -11.03 -6.79 26.50
CA GLY A 39 -11.74 -5.79 25.70
C GLY A 39 -10.91 -5.30 24.52
N VAL A 40 -9.65 -4.90 24.76
CA VAL A 40 -8.71 -4.46 23.72
C VAL A 40 -8.41 -5.58 22.72
N MET A 41 -8.26 -6.81 23.19
CA MET A 41 -8.07 -7.98 22.34
C MET A 41 -9.32 -8.27 21.49
N ALA A 42 -10.52 -8.15 22.06
CA ALA A 42 -11.77 -8.37 21.34
C ALA A 42 -12.01 -7.32 20.24
N GLU A 43 -11.55 -6.08 20.44
CA GLU A 43 -11.61 -5.01 19.42
C GLU A 43 -10.57 -5.20 18.30
N THR A 44 -9.40 -5.76 18.62
CA THR A 44 -8.30 -5.94 17.64
C THR A 44 -8.37 -7.26 16.86
N LEU A 45 -9.03 -8.29 17.41
CA LEU A 45 -9.20 -9.61 16.81
C LEU A 45 -9.88 -9.60 15.42
N PRO A 46 -10.95 -8.82 15.18
CA PRO A 46 -11.60 -8.74 13.86
C PRO A 46 -10.65 -8.15 12.80
N GLU A 47 -9.87 -7.13 13.16
CA GLU A 47 -8.92 -6.49 12.25
C GLU A 47 -7.74 -7.42 11.93
N LEU A 48 -7.20 -8.12 12.93
CA LEU A 48 -6.16 -9.14 12.71
C LEU A 48 -6.65 -10.29 11.84
N ARG A 49 -7.89 -10.76 12.03
CA ARG A 49 -8.51 -11.77 11.16
C ARG A 49 -8.72 -11.27 9.73
N ARG A 50 -9.08 -9.98 9.56
CA ARG A 50 -9.19 -9.33 8.24
C ARG A 50 -7.83 -9.29 7.54
N GLN A 51 -6.78 -8.88 8.26
CA GLN A 51 -5.42 -8.81 7.75
C GLN A 51 -4.89 -10.20 7.34
N ALA A 52 -5.03 -11.20 8.22
CA ALA A 52 -4.60 -12.57 7.97
C ALA A 52 -5.30 -13.24 6.77
N ARG A 53 -6.54 -12.84 6.44
CA ARG A 53 -7.26 -13.32 5.25
C ARG A 53 -6.82 -12.62 3.96
N ALA A 54 -6.48 -11.33 4.04
CA ALA A 54 -6.05 -10.56 2.87
C ALA A 54 -4.58 -10.83 2.48
N GLU A 55 -3.74 -11.17 3.45
CA GLU A 55 -2.30 -11.29 3.29
C GLU A 55 -1.82 -12.43 2.35
N PRO A 56 -2.39 -13.65 2.36
CA PRO A 56 -1.96 -14.73 1.47
C PRO A 56 -2.22 -14.42 -0.01
N GLN A 57 -3.31 -13.70 -0.30
CA GLN A 57 -3.76 -13.43 -1.66
C GLN A 57 -3.02 -12.22 -2.26
N ARG A 58 -2.69 -11.22 -1.45
CA ARG A 58 -1.78 -10.12 -1.82
C ARG A 58 -0.38 -10.63 -2.12
N ARG A 59 0.23 -11.40 -1.22
CA ARG A 59 1.57 -11.98 -1.40
C ARG A 59 1.69 -12.83 -2.68
N LYS A 60 0.68 -13.64 -3.03
CA LYS A 60 0.68 -14.44 -4.26
C LYS A 60 0.64 -13.59 -5.52
N ARG A 61 -0.23 -12.57 -5.56
CA ARG A 61 -0.34 -11.65 -6.71
C ARG A 61 0.93 -10.83 -6.89
N ASP A 62 1.51 -10.35 -5.80
CA ASP A 62 2.73 -9.54 -5.85
C ASP A 62 3.95 -10.39 -6.23
N ALA A 63 4.07 -11.61 -5.71
CA ALA A 63 5.10 -12.56 -6.14
C ALA A 63 5.02 -12.88 -7.64
N SER A 64 3.81 -13.08 -8.18
CA SER A 64 3.64 -13.31 -9.62
C SER A 64 4.01 -12.09 -10.47
N ARG A 65 3.76 -10.87 -9.97
CA ARG A 65 4.15 -9.62 -10.64
C ARG A 65 5.67 -9.44 -10.65
N TYR A 66 6.32 -9.69 -9.52
CA TYR A 66 7.77 -9.64 -9.43
C TYR A 66 8.44 -10.68 -10.32
N ALA A 67 7.90 -11.90 -10.38
CA ALA A 67 8.42 -12.94 -11.27
C ALA A 67 8.30 -12.54 -12.75
N LEU A 68 7.16 -11.96 -13.15
CA LEU A 68 6.97 -11.47 -14.52
C LEU A 68 7.89 -10.28 -14.83
N GLY A 69 8.00 -9.32 -13.90
CA GLY A 69 8.93 -8.19 -14.02
C GLY A 69 10.38 -8.64 -14.18
N GLY A 70 10.80 -9.64 -13.38
CA GLY A 70 12.13 -10.23 -13.47
C GLY A 70 12.42 -10.86 -14.85
N ALA A 71 11.43 -11.52 -15.47
CA ALA A 71 11.58 -12.03 -16.82
C ALA A 71 11.77 -10.91 -17.87
N LEU A 72 11.04 -9.80 -17.74
CA LEU A 72 11.18 -8.65 -18.65
C LEU A 72 12.53 -7.94 -18.48
N THR A 73 13.00 -7.79 -17.24
CA THR A 73 14.34 -7.33 -16.88
C THR A 73 15.42 -8.19 -17.51
N ILE A 74 15.33 -9.52 -17.39
CA ILE A 74 16.28 -10.46 -18.02
C ILE A 74 16.31 -10.30 -19.55
N LEU A 75 15.17 -9.98 -20.17
CA LEU A 75 15.06 -9.70 -21.61
C LEU A 75 15.55 -8.29 -22.00
N GLY A 76 16.01 -7.47 -21.05
CA GLY A 76 16.56 -6.13 -21.28
C GLY A 76 15.52 -5.02 -21.41
N LEU A 77 14.25 -5.28 -21.09
CA LEU A 77 13.15 -4.33 -21.31
C LEU A 77 13.07 -3.22 -20.25
N GLU A 78 13.89 -3.29 -19.20
CA GLU A 78 13.88 -2.35 -18.07
C GLU A 78 14.28 -0.91 -18.42
N HIS A 79 14.95 -0.72 -19.56
CA HIS A 79 15.30 0.61 -20.08
C HIS A 79 14.20 1.23 -20.96
N LEU A 80 13.18 0.46 -21.33
CA LEU A 80 12.06 0.94 -22.12
C LEU A 80 10.96 1.49 -21.22
N ASP A 81 10.17 2.43 -21.74
CA ASP A 81 9.08 3.01 -20.98
C ASP A 81 7.99 1.95 -20.67
N PRO A 82 7.74 1.64 -19.38
CA PRO A 82 6.82 0.56 -19.01
C PRO A 82 5.36 0.89 -19.35
N ILE A 83 4.99 2.17 -19.47
CA ILE A 83 3.65 2.59 -19.86
C ILE A 83 3.48 2.34 -21.37
N ALA A 84 4.45 2.74 -22.19
CA ALA A 84 4.44 2.44 -23.62
C ALA A 84 4.42 0.93 -23.89
N LEU A 85 5.20 0.13 -23.15
CA LEU A 85 5.14 -1.33 -23.23
C LEU A 85 3.75 -1.89 -22.92
N THR A 86 3.10 -1.37 -21.88
CA THR A 86 1.72 -1.76 -21.53
C THR A 86 0.76 -1.47 -22.68
N GLY A 87 0.91 -0.33 -23.35
CA GLY A 87 0.09 0.02 -24.51
C GLY A 87 0.38 -0.83 -25.74
N LEU A 88 1.64 -1.15 -26.00
CA LEU A 88 2.04 -2.03 -27.10
C LEU A 88 1.48 -3.44 -26.90
N PHE A 89 1.68 -4.04 -25.73
CA PHE A 89 1.16 -5.37 -25.39
C PHE A 89 -0.37 -5.40 -25.32
N GLY A 90 -0.98 -4.28 -24.95
CA GLY A 90 -2.42 -4.08 -24.98
C GLY A 90 -3.04 -4.09 -26.38
N ASN A 91 -2.23 -3.92 -27.42
CA ASN A 91 -2.67 -3.78 -28.81
C ASN A 91 -1.94 -4.80 -29.72
N PRO A 92 -2.26 -6.10 -29.60
CA PRO A 92 -1.47 -7.18 -30.20
C PRO A 92 -1.41 -7.11 -31.73
N ALA A 93 -2.47 -6.66 -32.40
CA ALA A 93 -2.46 -6.51 -33.86
C ALA A 93 -1.41 -5.49 -34.32
N ARG A 94 -1.34 -4.32 -33.65
CA ARG A 94 -0.35 -3.28 -33.95
C ARG A 94 1.06 -3.70 -33.57
N MET A 95 1.21 -4.33 -32.41
CA MET A 95 2.48 -4.91 -32.00
C MET A 95 3.04 -5.87 -33.05
N LEU A 96 2.22 -6.80 -33.55
CA LEU A 96 2.67 -7.76 -34.59
C LEU A 96 3.07 -7.06 -35.89
N THR A 97 2.29 -6.06 -36.34
CA THR A 97 2.64 -5.27 -37.53
C THR A 97 3.98 -4.54 -37.35
N TRP A 98 4.13 -3.76 -36.29
CA TRP A 98 5.32 -2.93 -36.10
C TRP A 98 6.58 -3.75 -35.77
N LEU A 99 6.44 -4.86 -35.04
CA LEU A 99 7.56 -5.78 -34.85
C LEU A 99 7.94 -6.48 -36.17
N GLY A 100 6.97 -6.73 -37.05
CA GLY A 100 7.23 -7.20 -38.41
C GLY A 100 8.07 -6.19 -39.20
N ASP A 101 7.67 -4.92 -39.20
CA ASP A 101 8.40 -3.83 -39.85
C ASP A 101 9.82 -3.69 -39.28
N ALA A 102 9.95 -3.68 -37.94
CA ALA A 102 11.23 -3.58 -37.25
C ALA A 102 12.13 -4.78 -37.59
N ARG A 103 11.58 -5.99 -37.64
CA ARG A 103 12.32 -7.19 -38.04
C ARG A 103 12.76 -7.12 -39.51
N SER A 104 11.93 -6.60 -40.41
CA SER A 104 12.32 -6.40 -41.80
C SER A 104 13.50 -5.43 -41.95
N ALA A 105 13.59 -4.43 -41.07
CA ALA A 105 14.70 -3.47 -41.07
C ALA A 105 15.96 -4.00 -40.36
N LEU A 106 15.81 -4.68 -39.22
CA LEU A 106 16.92 -5.05 -38.33
C LEU A 106 17.34 -6.54 -38.40
N GLY A 107 16.56 -7.38 -39.09
CA GLY A 107 16.80 -8.82 -39.14
C GLY A 107 16.43 -9.54 -37.84
N ASP A 108 17.17 -10.58 -37.47
CA ASP A 108 16.92 -11.43 -36.30
C ASP A 108 17.42 -10.80 -34.98
N ALA A 109 17.20 -9.49 -34.82
CA ALA A 109 17.57 -8.74 -33.63
C ALA A 109 16.79 -9.22 -32.38
N PRO A 110 17.38 -9.10 -31.17
CA PRO A 110 16.69 -9.35 -29.91
C PRO A 110 15.39 -8.56 -29.76
N LEU A 111 14.43 -9.11 -29.01
CA LEU A 111 13.11 -8.48 -28.81
C LEU A 111 13.20 -7.04 -28.29
N VAL A 112 14.13 -6.76 -27.37
CA VAL A 112 14.34 -5.40 -26.83
C VAL A 112 14.74 -4.41 -27.92
N GLU A 113 15.57 -4.81 -28.88
CA GLU A 113 16.00 -3.96 -29.99
C GLU A 113 14.85 -3.75 -30.98
N LEU A 114 14.06 -4.79 -31.26
CA LEU A 114 12.86 -4.68 -32.10
C LEU A 114 11.83 -3.72 -31.49
N ILE A 115 11.56 -3.83 -30.19
CA ILE A 115 10.65 -2.90 -29.50
C ILE A 115 11.25 -1.50 -29.44
N GLY A 116 12.56 -1.39 -29.19
CA GLY A 116 13.28 -0.12 -29.25
C GLY A 116 13.06 0.61 -30.57
N ALA A 117 13.24 -0.10 -31.69
CA ALA A 117 12.99 0.44 -33.03
C ALA A 117 11.51 0.83 -33.29
N VAL A 118 10.55 0.13 -32.66
CA VAL A 118 9.15 0.57 -32.70
C VAL A 118 8.97 1.91 -31.97
N PHE A 119 9.69 2.12 -30.88
CA PHE A 119 9.62 3.35 -30.07
C PHE A 119 10.54 4.48 -30.55
N GLU A 120 11.42 4.25 -31.52
CA GLU A 120 12.15 5.32 -32.21
C GLU A 120 11.23 6.24 -33.03
N ASP A 121 10.05 5.74 -33.43
CA ASP A 121 8.98 6.56 -34.02
C ASP A 121 8.16 7.22 -32.89
N ASP A 122 8.36 8.53 -32.71
CA ASP A 122 7.68 9.34 -31.69
C ASP A 122 6.15 9.19 -31.71
N ALA A 123 5.54 9.04 -32.89
CA ALA A 123 4.10 8.89 -33.01
C ALA A 123 3.65 7.53 -32.48
N ARG A 124 4.37 6.44 -32.81
CA ARG A 124 4.09 5.09 -32.28
C ARG A 124 4.32 5.02 -30.78
N PHE A 125 5.41 5.61 -30.30
CA PHE A 125 5.73 5.70 -28.88
C PHE A 125 4.60 6.39 -28.11
N GLU A 126 4.18 7.57 -28.57
CA GLU A 126 3.19 8.34 -27.82
C GLU A 126 1.78 7.77 -27.95
N TRP A 127 1.45 7.12 -29.07
CA TRP A 127 0.23 6.33 -29.21
C TRP A 127 0.21 5.16 -28.22
N CYS A 128 1.31 4.41 -28.12
CA CYS A 128 1.46 3.32 -27.15
C CYS A 128 1.32 3.85 -25.72
N ARG A 129 1.99 4.95 -25.37
CA ARG A 129 1.90 5.52 -24.02
C ARG A 129 0.46 5.88 -23.65
N LYS A 130 -0.29 6.52 -24.55
CA LYS A 130 -1.72 6.84 -24.32
C LYS A 130 -2.56 5.60 -24.06
N TRP A 131 -2.36 4.53 -24.84
CA TRP A 131 -3.01 3.25 -24.59
C TRP A 131 -2.58 2.59 -23.29
N GLY A 132 -1.31 2.66 -22.93
CA GLY A 132 -0.79 2.16 -21.66
C GLY A 132 -1.45 2.82 -20.46
N VAL A 133 -1.62 4.15 -20.51
CA VAL A 133 -2.36 4.90 -19.50
C VAL A 133 -3.82 4.43 -19.43
N HIS A 134 -4.48 4.27 -20.58
CA HIS A 134 -5.87 3.82 -20.63
C HIS A 134 -6.07 2.38 -20.10
N ILE A 135 -5.19 1.45 -20.44
CA ILE A 135 -5.26 0.07 -19.95
C ILE A 135 -4.93 0.00 -18.47
N GLY A 136 -3.94 0.78 -18.03
CA GLY A 136 -3.69 1.02 -16.61
C GLY A 136 -4.99 1.44 -15.94
N TRP A 137 -5.66 2.46 -16.49
CA TRP A 137 -6.94 3.01 -16.03
C TRP A 137 -8.10 2.01 -15.90
N LEU A 138 -8.23 1.09 -16.83
CA LEU A 138 -9.30 0.09 -16.75
C LEU A 138 -9.06 -0.89 -15.59
N HIS A 139 -7.81 -1.27 -15.34
CA HIS A 139 -7.50 -2.35 -14.41
C HIS A 139 -7.38 -1.95 -12.94
N GLY A 140 -7.02 -0.69 -12.63
CA GLY A 140 -6.81 -0.28 -11.24
C GLY A 140 -7.88 0.62 -10.63
N LYS A 141 -8.84 1.13 -11.41
CA LYS A 141 -9.88 2.05 -10.90
C LYS A 141 -10.74 1.40 -9.83
N VAL A 142 -11.24 0.20 -10.11
CA VAL A 142 -12.12 -0.54 -9.19
C VAL A 142 -11.42 -0.85 -7.86
N LEU A 143 -10.13 -1.20 -7.90
CA LEU A 143 -9.33 -1.49 -6.70
C LEU A 143 -9.02 -0.22 -5.89
N TYR A 144 -8.76 0.89 -6.60
CA TYR A 144 -8.53 2.19 -6.01
C TYR A 144 -9.79 2.71 -5.31
N ASP A 145 -10.94 2.72 -6.01
CA ASP A 145 -12.21 3.24 -5.50
C ASP A 145 -12.66 2.47 -4.24
N ALA A 146 -12.51 1.14 -4.22
CA ALA A 146 -12.83 0.32 -3.05
C ALA A 146 -11.92 0.61 -1.84
N THR A 147 -10.63 0.83 -2.08
CA THR A 147 -9.64 1.08 -1.01
C THR A 147 -9.79 2.49 -0.42
N VAL A 148 -9.94 3.50 -1.27
CA VAL A 148 -10.09 4.90 -0.84
C VAL A 148 -11.41 5.11 -0.12
N THR A 149 -12.51 4.58 -0.65
CA THR A 149 -13.83 4.65 0.00
C THR A 149 -13.80 4.04 1.40
N SER A 150 -13.19 2.86 1.55
CA SER A 150 -13.06 2.22 2.87
C SER A 150 -12.20 3.03 3.84
N PHE A 151 -11.12 3.65 3.38
CA PHE A 151 -10.24 4.46 4.22
C PHE A 151 -10.91 5.75 4.71
N VAL A 152 -11.58 6.47 3.80
CA VAL A 152 -12.30 7.71 4.13
C VAL A 152 -13.45 7.43 5.10
N ILE A 153 -14.27 6.40 4.82
CA ILE A 153 -15.41 6.03 5.69
C ILE A 153 -14.94 5.62 7.09
N SER A 154 -13.73 5.07 7.23
CA SER A 154 -13.21 4.65 8.54
C SER A 154 -12.88 5.80 9.51
N GLY A 155 -12.97 7.06 9.08
CA GLY A 155 -12.63 8.24 9.90
C GLY A 155 -11.13 8.47 10.08
N ARG A 156 -10.29 7.51 9.69
CA ARG A 156 -8.82 7.57 9.77
C ARG A 156 -8.18 8.56 8.79
N ALA A 157 -8.95 9.22 7.93
CA ALA A 157 -8.46 10.28 7.03
C ALA A 157 -8.44 11.68 7.69
N GLY A 158 -8.88 11.80 8.95
CA GLY A 158 -9.01 13.08 9.63
C GLY A 158 -7.67 13.84 9.83
N PRO A 159 -7.69 15.18 9.89
CA PRO A 159 -6.48 15.99 9.97
C PRO A 159 -5.70 15.85 11.29
N LYS A 160 -6.35 15.32 12.33
CA LYS A 160 -5.77 15.16 13.69
C LYS A 160 -5.17 13.78 13.94
N GLU A 161 -5.18 12.90 12.94
CA GLU A 161 -4.73 11.52 13.09
C GLU A 161 -3.22 11.43 13.30
N ARG A 162 -2.79 10.58 14.26
CA ARG A 162 -1.38 10.46 14.66
C ARG A 162 -0.49 9.94 13.53
N TRP A 163 -1.02 9.05 12.67
CA TRP A 163 -0.25 8.47 11.57
C TRP A 163 0.21 9.51 10.56
N ARG A 164 -0.46 10.67 10.45
CA ARG A 164 -0.09 11.74 9.52
C ARG A 164 1.32 12.30 9.77
N ARG A 165 1.81 12.23 11.00
CA ARG A 165 3.14 12.76 11.38
C ARG A 165 4.29 11.79 11.15
N ALA A 166 3.99 10.54 10.80
CA ALA A 166 5.02 9.55 10.55
C ALA A 166 5.73 9.78 9.21
N GLU A 167 6.83 9.07 9.00
CA GLU A 167 7.56 9.02 7.73
C GLU A 167 6.69 8.43 6.63
N ILE A 168 6.84 8.96 5.41
CA ILE A 168 6.14 8.49 4.22
C ILE A 168 6.35 6.98 4.05
N THR A 169 5.28 6.24 3.76
CA THR A 169 5.40 4.79 3.53
C THR A 169 5.91 4.51 2.12
N GLU A 170 6.58 3.37 1.92
CA GLU A 170 6.98 2.89 0.57
C GLU A 170 5.80 2.89 -0.41
N ASP A 171 4.61 2.48 0.05
CA ASP A 171 3.39 2.51 -0.78
C ASP A 171 2.99 3.93 -1.22
N GLN A 172 3.18 4.94 -0.37
CA GLN A 172 2.87 6.34 -0.69
C GLN A 172 3.92 6.90 -1.64
N GLU A 173 5.20 6.58 -1.40
CA GLU A 173 6.31 6.97 -2.27
C GLU A 173 6.16 6.36 -3.67
N SER A 174 5.90 5.05 -3.75
CA SER A 174 5.62 4.35 -5.01
C SER A 174 4.44 4.98 -5.75
N LEU A 175 3.38 5.36 -5.02
CA LEU A 175 2.24 6.03 -5.61
C LEU A 175 2.62 7.42 -6.15
N ILE A 176 3.35 8.24 -5.38
CA ILE A 176 3.85 9.56 -5.80
C ILE A 176 4.70 9.43 -7.07
N LEU A 177 5.66 8.50 -7.09
CA LEU A 177 6.51 8.27 -8.27
C LEU A 177 5.68 7.89 -9.48
N ARG A 178 4.66 7.03 -9.30
CA ARG A 178 3.76 6.66 -10.38
C ARG A 178 2.95 7.85 -10.88
N ILE A 179 2.42 8.68 -9.98
CA ILE A 179 1.70 9.91 -10.34
C ILE A 179 2.60 10.81 -11.18
N CYS A 180 3.82 11.05 -10.73
CA CYS A 180 4.80 11.89 -11.41
C CYS A 180 5.14 11.35 -12.81
N LEU A 181 5.32 10.04 -12.93
CA LEU A 181 5.58 9.37 -14.21
C LEU A 181 4.40 9.50 -15.20
N TYR A 182 3.17 9.40 -14.71
CA TYR A 182 1.96 9.49 -15.54
C TYR A 182 1.70 10.92 -16.01
N GLU A 183 1.78 11.90 -15.10
CA GLU A 183 1.51 13.31 -15.37
C GLU A 183 2.71 14.06 -15.96
N ARG A 184 3.88 13.41 -16.03
CA ARG A 184 5.17 14.02 -16.44
C ARG A 184 5.49 15.28 -15.63
N ILE A 185 5.34 15.18 -14.31
CA ILE A 185 5.69 16.25 -13.36
C ILE A 185 6.88 15.82 -12.50
N ASP A 186 7.57 16.80 -11.90
CA ASP A 186 8.67 16.54 -10.98
C ASP A 186 8.20 15.92 -9.67
N VAL A 187 9.07 15.10 -9.07
CA VAL A 187 8.80 14.47 -7.77
C VAL A 187 8.80 15.54 -6.67
N PRO A 188 7.72 15.69 -5.90
CA PRO A 188 7.64 16.68 -4.83
C PRO A 188 8.53 16.30 -3.63
N VAL A 189 9.01 17.31 -2.91
CA VAL A 189 9.63 17.10 -1.59
C VAL A 189 8.54 17.21 -0.52
N LEU A 190 8.25 16.10 0.15
CA LEU A 190 7.19 15.98 1.17
C LEU A 190 7.79 15.48 2.48
N ALA A 191 7.34 16.02 3.62
CA ALA A 191 7.98 15.76 4.91
C ALA A 191 7.37 14.58 5.68
N ASN A 192 6.09 14.28 5.48
CA ASN A 192 5.37 13.29 6.31
C ASN A 192 4.20 12.63 5.57
N ARG A 193 3.64 11.56 6.16
CA ARG A 193 2.50 10.81 5.58
C ARG A 193 1.27 11.68 5.33
N GLY A 194 1.05 12.70 6.15
CA GLY A 194 -0.08 13.62 6.03
C GLY A 194 0.03 14.49 4.78
N GLU A 195 1.20 15.08 4.57
CA GLU A 195 1.53 15.82 3.34
C GLU A 195 1.52 14.91 2.12
N ALA A 196 2.07 13.70 2.21
CA ALA A 196 1.96 12.70 1.16
C ALA A 196 0.50 12.38 0.84
N PHE A 197 -0.34 12.13 1.85
CA PHE A 197 -1.76 11.88 1.67
C PHE A 197 -2.49 13.06 1.03
N GLU A 198 -2.24 14.29 1.48
CA GLU A 198 -2.86 15.50 0.92
C GLU A 198 -2.39 15.76 -0.50
N TRP A 199 -1.10 15.62 -0.78
CA TRP A 199 -0.54 15.79 -2.12
C TRP A 199 -1.10 14.74 -3.07
N ILE A 200 -1.09 13.46 -2.67
CA ILE A 200 -1.71 12.37 -3.41
C ILE A 200 -3.18 12.72 -3.67
N HIS A 201 -3.95 13.06 -2.64
CA HIS A 201 -5.37 13.39 -2.77
C HIS A 201 -5.63 14.62 -3.66
N ALA A 202 -4.84 15.69 -3.54
CA ALA A 202 -4.95 16.92 -4.34
C ALA A 202 -4.53 16.72 -5.79
N ASN A 203 -3.67 15.75 -6.07
CA ASN A 203 -3.21 15.40 -7.42
C ASN A 203 -3.88 14.14 -7.98
N GLY A 204 -5.03 13.71 -7.46
CA GLY A 204 -5.67 12.53 -8.07
C GLY A 204 -6.20 11.46 -7.15
N GLY A 205 -5.69 11.45 -5.93
CA GLY A 205 -5.08 10.19 -5.53
C GLY A 205 -4.05 9.74 -6.57
N ASN A 206 -4.32 8.67 -7.30
CA ASN A 206 -3.60 8.42 -8.54
C ASN A 206 -4.39 9.06 -9.70
N PRO A 207 -3.91 10.16 -10.33
CA PRO A 207 -4.65 10.97 -11.28
C PRO A 207 -5.05 10.20 -12.53
N THR A 208 -4.45 9.03 -12.76
CA THR A 208 -5.02 8.02 -13.64
C THR A 208 -6.54 7.95 -13.43
N TRP A 209 -7.07 7.74 -12.22
CA TRP A 209 -8.46 7.30 -12.02
C TRP A 209 -9.56 8.37 -11.99
N TRP A 210 -9.25 9.65 -12.22
CA TRP A 210 -10.20 10.77 -12.03
C TRP A 210 -11.16 10.99 -13.20
N ALA A 211 -10.61 11.16 -14.40
CA ALA A 211 -11.37 11.07 -15.64
C ALA A 211 -10.92 9.80 -16.36
N PRO A 212 -11.83 9.06 -17.02
CA PRO A 212 -11.38 8.08 -17.98
C PRO A 212 -10.47 8.81 -18.99
N PRO A 213 -9.21 8.38 -19.17
CA PRO A 213 -8.40 8.93 -20.25
C PRO A 213 -9.19 8.71 -21.53
N THR A 214 -9.25 9.76 -22.36
CA THR A 214 -9.89 9.68 -23.67
C THR A 214 -9.39 8.42 -24.36
N ILE A 215 -10.32 7.60 -24.86
CA ILE A 215 -9.96 6.43 -25.65
C ILE A 215 -8.99 6.92 -26.73
N PRO A 216 -7.74 6.44 -26.75
CA PRO A 216 -6.78 6.93 -27.73
C PRO A 216 -7.34 6.63 -29.13
N PRO A 217 -7.18 7.54 -30.10
CA PRO A 217 -7.71 7.34 -31.43
C PRO A 217 -7.15 6.04 -32.03
N GLU A 218 -7.91 5.44 -32.94
CA GLU A 218 -7.36 4.38 -33.78
C GLU A 218 -6.08 4.88 -34.46
N TRP A 219 -5.09 4.01 -34.58
CA TRP A 219 -3.87 4.35 -35.29
C TRP A 219 -4.20 4.56 -36.77
N ASN A 220 -4.14 5.82 -37.20
CA ASN A 220 -4.27 6.26 -38.58
C ASN A 220 -2.86 6.64 -39.05
N ALA A 221 -2.21 5.75 -39.80
CA ALA A 221 -1.01 6.07 -40.59
C ALA A 221 -1.40 6.39 -42.02
#